data_AF-A0A523YV88-F1
#
_entry.id   AF-A0A523YV88-F1
#
_cell.length_a   1.000
_cell.length_b   1.000
_cell.length_c   1.000
_cell.angle_alpha   90.00
_cell.angle_beta   90.00
_cell.angle_gamma   90.00
#
_symmetry.space_group_name_H-M   'P 1'
#
loop_
_entity.id
_entity.type
_entity.pdbx_description
1 polymer ?
#
loop_
_entity_poly.entity_id
_entity_poly.type
_entity_poly.pdbx_seq_one_letter_code
_entity_poly.pdbx_strand_id
1 'polypeptide(L)'
;RALPGAYADTAALRYLYAPAVLPSMASASGGLGGERLLFGSDFPLVGQAAALAEIRGSGLEEAALRRVLGENAGRLLGGTSA
;
A
#
# COMPACT_ATOMS: atom_id res chain seq x y z
N ARG A 1 9.99 -14.08 -12.40
CA ARG A 1 9.11 -13.47 -13.43
C ARG A 1 8.04 -12.70 -12.69
N ALA A 2 7.95 -11.37 -12.84
CA ALA A 2 6.90 -10.58 -12.20
C ALA A 2 5.53 -10.98 -12.77
N LEU A 3 4.52 -11.11 -11.90
CA LEU A 3 3.15 -11.44 -12.29
C LEU A 3 2.44 -10.13 -12.68
N PRO A 4 2.17 -9.88 -13.99
CA PRO A 4 1.76 -8.56 -14.49
C PRO A 4 0.37 -8.08 -14.00
N GLY A 5 -0.37 -8.93 -13.29
CA GLY A 5 -1.64 -8.59 -12.64
C GLY A 5 -1.66 -8.79 -11.12
N ALA A 6 -0.50 -9.05 -10.49
CA ALA A 6 -0.46 -9.20 -9.04
C ALA A 6 -0.42 -7.83 -8.34
N TYR A 7 -1.17 -7.76 -7.24
CA TYR A 7 -1.17 -6.66 -6.28
C TYR A 7 -0.88 -7.25 -4.90
N ALA A 8 -0.33 -6.44 -4.01
CA ALA A 8 -0.28 -6.73 -2.58
C ALA A 8 -0.97 -5.60 -1.82
N ASP A 9 -1.43 -5.89 -0.61
CA ASP A 9 -2.04 -4.89 0.27
C ASP A 9 -1.32 -4.79 1.61
N THR A 10 -1.70 -3.80 2.41
CA THR A 10 -1.10 -3.51 3.71
C THR A 10 -1.82 -4.17 4.88
N ALA A 11 -2.82 -5.02 4.64
CA ALA A 11 -3.50 -5.75 5.71
C ALA A 11 -2.49 -6.62 6.47
N ALA A 12 -2.69 -6.73 7.77
CA ALA A 12 -1.79 -7.39 8.70
C ALA A 12 -0.33 -6.89 8.71
N LEU A 13 0.02 -5.76 8.05
CA LEU A 13 1.38 -5.22 7.98
C LEU A 13 2.02 -5.19 9.38
N ARG A 14 1.35 -4.58 10.35
CA ARG A 14 1.83 -4.42 11.72
C ARG A 14 2.14 -5.71 12.47
N TYR A 15 1.63 -6.85 12.03
CA TYR A 15 1.86 -8.15 12.67
C TYR A 15 2.99 -8.93 12.01
N LEU A 16 3.33 -8.62 10.76
CA LEU A 16 4.29 -9.37 9.95
C LEU A 16 5.58 -8.59 9.67
N TYR A 17 5.48 -7.28 9.51
CA TYR A 17 6.59 -6.43 9.09
C TYR A 17 6.57 -5.06 9.79
N ALA A 18 7.73 -4.41 9.85
CA ALA A 18 7.79 -2.99 10.19
C ALA A 18 7.31 -2.14 9.01
N PRO A 19 6.63 -0.99 9.24
CA PRO A 19 6.19 -0.10 8.16
C PRO A 19 7.31 0.36 7.22
N ALA A 20 8.55 0.42 7.71
CA ALA A 20 9.74 0.76 6.93
C ALA A 20 10.06 -0.22 5.78
N VAL A 21 9.34 -1.35 5.65
CA VAL A 21 9.45 -2.24 4.49
C VAL A 21 8.77 -1.66 3.24
N LEU A 22 7.78 -0.76 3.41
CA LEU A 22 6.96 -0.26 2.32
C LEU A 22 7.75 0.49 1.23
N PRO A 23 8.77 1.33 1.54
CA PRO A 23 9.62 1.94 0.51
C PRO A 23 10.31 0.90 -0.39
N SER A 24 10.82 -0.19 0.19
CA SER A 24 11.44 -1.28 -0.58
C SER A 24 10.42 -2.02 -1.44
N MET A 25 9.21 -2.27 -0.91
CA MET A 25 8.12 -2.89 -1.65
C MET A 25 7.60 -2.01 -2.79
N ALA A 26 7.57 -0.69 -2.60
CA ALA A 26 7.13 0.29 -3.59
C ALA A 26 8.20 0.58 -4.67
N SER A 27 9.44 0.14 -4.46
CA SER A 27 10.52 0.35 -5.42
C SER A 27 10.29 -0.41 -6.73
N ALA A 28 10.49 0.25 -7.86
CA ALA A 28 10.42 -0.37 -9.19
C ALA A 28 11.62 -1.28 -9.50
N SER A 29 12.74 -1.13 -8.78
CA SER A 29 14.00 -1.84 -9.09
C SER A 29 14.15 -3.17 -8.33
N GLY A 30 13.24 -3.47 -7.41
CA GLY A 30 13.28 -4.73 -6.63
C GLY A 30 12.01 -5.08 -5.85
N GLY A 31 11.00 -4.20 -5.85
CA GLY A 31 9.70 -4.43 -5.26
C GLY A 31 8.61 -4.69 -6.31
N LEU A 32 7.37 -4.55 -5.88
CA LEU A 32 6.19 -4.65 -6.76
C LEU A 32 5.95 -3.36 -7.56
N GLY A 33 6.56 -2.25 -7.15
CA GLY A 33 6.21 -0.92 -7.65
C GLY A 33 5.05 -0.31 -6.86
N GLY A 34 5.14 0.99 -6.59
CA GLY A 34 4.14 1.72 -5.80
C GLY A 34 2.74 1.71 -6.41
N GLU A 35 2.58 1.40 -7.70
CA GLU A 35 1.30 1.25 -8.40
C GLU A 35 0.60 -0.09 -8.16
N ARG A 36 1.28 -1.05 -7.52
CA ARG A 36 0.77 -2.40 -7.23
C ARG A 36 0.57 -2.68 -5.74
N LEU A 37 0.72 -1.67 -4.90
CA LEU A 37 0.45 -1.74 -3.47
C LEU A 37 -0.90 -1.07 -3.16
N LEU A 38 -1.76 -1.76 -2.42
CA LEU A 38 -3.08 -1.29 -2.02
C LEU A 38 -3.12 -1.04 -0.51
N PHE A 39 -3.87 -0.02 -0.08
CA PHE A 39 -4.21 0.11 1.33
C PHE A 39 -5.21 -0.98 1.75
N GLY A 40 -4.88 -1.66 2.84
CA GLY A 40 -5.76 -2.57 3.56
C GLY A 40 -5.52 -2.41 5.06
N SER A 41 -6.58 -2.24 5.84
CA SER A 41 -6.46 -2.08 7.30
C SER A 41 -6.57 -3.41 8.05
N ASP A 42 -7.07 -4.48 7.43
CA ASP A 42 -7.44 -5.70 8.15
C ASP A 42 -8.50 -5.47 9.26
N PHE A 43 -9.52 -4.64 8.98
CA PHE A 43 -10.62 -4.43 9.94
C PHE A 43 -11.44 -5.72 10.13
N PRO A 44 -11.83 -6.09 11.37
CA PRO A 44 -11.78 -5.33 12.61
C PRO A 44 -10.50 -5.46 13.44
N LEU A 45 -9.51 -6.22 12.97
CA LEU A 45 -8.28 -6.49 13.72
C LEU A 45 -7.42 -5.23 13.91
N VAL A 46 -7.33 -4.37 12.89
CA VAL A 46 -6.71 -3.03 13.01
C VAL A 46 -7.70 -1.94 12.61
N GLY A 47 -7.81 -0.93 13.47
CA GLY A 47 -8.62 0.25 13.22
C GLY A 47 -8.08 1.09 12.05
N GLN A 48 -8.99 1.66 11.25
CA GLN A 48 -8.66 2.47 10.07
C GLN A 48 -7.65 3.58 10.37
N ALA A 49 -7.86 4.33 11.45
CA ALA A 49 -6.98 5.43 11.84
C ALA A 49 -5.56 4.96 12.16
N ALA A 50 -5.42 3.81 12.84
CA ALA A 50 -4.12 3.24 13.19
C ALA A 50 -3.38 2.75 11.94
N ALA A 51 -4.06 2.02 11.05
CA ALA A 51 -3.47 1.56 9.78
C ALA A 51 -3.03 2.74 8.91
N LEU A 52 -3.86 3.78 8.77
CA LEU A 52 -3.50 4.99 8.01
C LEU A 52 -2.29 5.71 8.61
N ALA A 53 -2.17 5.77 9.94
CA ALA A 53 -1.01 6.36 10.61
C ALA A 53 0.28 5.57 10.32
N GLU A 54 0.21 4.24 10.32
CA GLU A 54 1.35 3.38 9.96
C GLU A 54 1.82 3.61 8.53
N ILE A 55 0.91 3.68 7.56
CA ILE A 55 1.27 3.93 6.15
C ILE A 55 1.87 5.33 5.98
N ARG A 56 1.30 6.36 6.61
CA ARG A 56 1.85 7.73 6.56
C ARG A 56 3.24 7.83 7.22
N GLY A 57 3.50 7.03 8.25
CA GLY A 57 4.79 6.96 8.94
C GLY A 57 5.81 6.02 8.31
N SER A 58 5.51 5.38 7.18
CA SER A 58 6.35 4.32 6.59
C SER A 58 7.60 4.81 5.85
N GLY A 59 7.71 6.11 5.59
CA GLY A 59 8.78 6.69 4.78
C GLY A 59 8.60 6.53 3.26
N LEU A 60 7.40 6.14 2.81
CA LEU A 60 7.05 6.19 1.39
C LEU A 60 7.21 7.60 0.83
N GLU A 61 7.74 7.70 -0.39
CA GLU A 61 7.70 8.95 -1.14
C GLU A 61 6.25 9.38 -1.38
N GLU A 62 6.02 10.69 -1.40
CA GLU A 62 4.69 11.30 -1.49
C GLU A 62 3.84 10.76 -2.66
N ALA A 63 4.45 10.52 -3.82
CA ALA A 63 3.74 9.95 -4.97
C ALA A 63 3.39 8.47 -4.80
N ALA A 64 4.17 7.69 -4.04
CA ALA A 64 3.83 6.31 -3.71
C ALA A 64 2.77 6.27 -2.58
N LEU A 65 2.86 7.18 -1.62
CA LEU A 65 1.92 7.28 -0.51
C LEU A 65 0.48 7.53 -1.01
N ARG A 66 0.27 8.50 -1.90
CA ARG A 66 -1.06 8.76 -2.48
C ARG A 66 -1.61 7.55 -3.25
N ARG A 67 -0.73 6.88 -4.01
CA ARG A 67 -1.09 5.67 -4.76
C ARG A 67 -1.59 4.56 -3.85
N VAL A 68 -0.82 4.24 -2.81
CA VAL A 68 -1.18 3.21 -1.82
C VAL A 68 -2.47 3.56 -1.10
N LEU A 69 -2.62 4.82 -0.65
CA LEU A 69 -3.76 5.26 0.15
C LEU A 69 -5.08 5.38 -0.63
N GLY A 70 -5.09 5.31 -1.96
CA GLY A 70 -6.36 5.29 -2.68
C GLY A 70 -6.28 5.27 -4.21
N GLU A 71 -5.30 5.93 -4.85
CA GLU A 71 -5.32 6.06 -6.32
C GLU A 71 -5.22 4.69 -7.02
N ASN A 72 -4.48 3.74 -6.44
CA ASN A 72 -4.37 2.39 -6.99
C ASN A 72 -5.68 1.62 -6.88
N ALA A 73 -6.36 1.70 -5.73
CA ALA A 73 -7.65 1.04 -5.55
C ALA A 73 -8.71 1.66 -6.48
N GLY A 74 -8.70 2.98 -6.64
CA GLY A 74 -9.55 3.68 -7.62
C GLY A 74 -9.32 3.18 -9.03
N ARG A 75 -8.07 3.09 -9.48
CA ARG A 75 -7.74 2.54 -10.81
C ARG A 75 -8.15 1.08 -10.97
N LEU A 76 -7.90 0.25 -9.96
CA LEU A 76 -8.15 -1.20 -10.03
C LEU A 76 -9.64 -1.53 -10.01
N LEU A 77 -10.43 -0.83 -9.20
CA LEU A 77 -11.84 -1.09 -8.97
C LEU A 77 -12.78 -0.23 -9.85
N GLY A 78 -12.22 0.63 -10.71
CA GLY A 78 -12.99 1.50 -11.59
C GLY A 78 -13.62 2.72 -10.89
N GLY A 79 -13.11 3.11 -9.72
CA GLY A 79 -13.54 4.31 -9.03
C GLY A 79 -12.93 5.56 -9.66
N THR A 80 -13.77 6.52 -10.07
CA THR A 80 -13.32 7.84 -10.54
C THR A 80 -12.69 8.58 -9.36
N SER A 81 -11.38 8.83 -9.40
CA SER A 81 -10.76 9.80 -8.50
C SER A 81 -11.28 11.20 -8.87
N ALA A 82 -11.88 11.90 -7.90
CA ALA A 82 -12.23 13.31 -8.03
C ALA A 82 -10.98 14.20 -7.99
#